data_AF-A0A821KYU1-F1
#
_entry.id   AF-A0A821KYU1-F1
#
_cell.length_a   1.000
_cell.length_b   1.000
_cell.length_c   1.000
_cell.angle_alpha   90.00
_cell.angle_beta   90.00
_cell.angle_gamma   90.00
#
_symmetry.space_group_name_H-M   'P 1'
#
loop_
_entity.id
_entity.type
_entity.pdbx_description
1 polymer ?
#
loop_
_entity_poly.entity_id
_entity_poly.type
_entity_poly.pdbx_seq_one_letter_code
_entity_poly.pdbx_strand_id
1 'polypeptide(L)'
;LFEDSDIRRVQFRILKYLGSLGNRVNHYLIDDTSNHLIKEAVAWDNENHITFHVPFDDIKPTIHLDIFLPRIVDLSLHSSDRQTKITACELLQSIMLYMIGKSANNRSSAAASYDKLYEHLFPAILELSCDSDTVIEFNC
;
A
#
# COMPACT_ATOMS: atom_id res chain seq x y z
N LEU A 1 10.06 17.46 31.21
CA LEU A 1 10.97 16.49 30.54
C LEU A 1 10.12 15.25 30.28
N PHE A 2 9.68 15.10 29.03
CA PHE A 2 8.85 14.02 28.47
C PHE A 2 7.46 13.80 29.10
N GLU A 3 6.41 14.16 28.34
CA GLU A 3 5.06 13.63 28.54
C GLU A 3 5.13 12.10 28.37
N ASP A 4 4.99 11.38 29.48
CA ASP A 4 4.97 9.91 29.51
C ASP A 4 3.61 9.42 28.97
N SER A 5 3.48 9.29 27.65
CA SER A 5 2.36 8.57 27.06
C SER A 5 2.40 7.09 27.46
N ASP A 6 1.24 6.46 27.69
CA ASP A 6 1.16 5.07 28.12
C ASP A 6 1.93 4.11 27.18
N ILE A 7 1.94 4.41 25.88
CA ILE A 7 2.73 3.67 24.88
C ILE A 7 4.24 3.74 25.16
N ARG A 8 4.78 4.90 25.56
CA ARG A 8 6.21 5.05 25.89
C ARG A 8 6.56 4.25 27.13
N ARG A 9 5.66 4.20 28.12
CA ARG A 9 5.84 3.38 29.32
C ARG A 9 5.89 1.89 28.97
N VAL A 10 5.04 1.43 28.04
CA VAL A 10 5.07 0.05 27.54
C VAL A 10 6.35 -0.22 26.74
N GLN A 11 6.71 0.65 25.80
CA GLN A 11 7.95 0.55 25.02
C GLN A 11 9.20 0.45 25.92
N PHE A 12 9.25 1.23 27.00
CA PHE A 12 10.36 1.18 27.95
C PHE A 12 10.43 -0.14 28.73
N ARG A 13 9.27 -0.74 29.07
CA ARG A 13 9.22 -2.07 29.70
C ARG A 13 9.69 -3.15 28.74
N ILE A 14 9.27 -3.07 27.47
CA ILE A 14 9.74 -3.98 26.40
C ILE A 14 11.26 -3.88 26.26
N LEU A 15 11.80 -2.66 26.17
CA LEU A 15 13.25 -2.44 26.06
C LEU A 15 14.03 -3.03 27.25
N LYS A 16 13.56 -2.83 28.49
CA LYS A 16 14.18 -3.43 29.68
C LYS A 16 14.15 -4.96 29.64
N TYR A 17 13.03 -5.54 29.20
CA TYR A 17 12.88 -6.99 29.09
C TYR A 17 13.86 -7.56 28.03
N LEU A 18 13.90 -6.97 26.84
CA LEU A 18 14.86 -7.34 25.79
C LEU A 18 16.31 -7.19 26.25
N GLY A 19 16.63 -6.14 27.03
CA GLY A 19 17.94 -5.96 27.65
C GLY A 19 18.31 -7.08 28.62
N SER A 20 17.34 -7.62 29.37
CA SER A 20 17.56 -8.73 30.31
C SER A 20 17.75 -10.10 29.64
N LEU A 21 17.20 -10.30 28.43
CA LEU A 21 17.32 -11.55 27.66
C LEU A 21 18.70 -11.74 27.01
N GLY A 22 19.41 -10.64 26.74
CA GLY A 22 20.75 -10.64 26.16
C GLY A 22 20.81 -11.06 24.68
N ASN A 23 22.03 -11.01 24.11
CA ASN A 23 22.26 -11.14 22.67
C ASN A 23 21.87 -12.53 22.10
N ARG A 24 21.95 -13.59 22.91
CA ARG A 24 21.69 -14.97 22.47
C ARG A 24 20.24 -15.21 22.05
N VAL A 25 19.30 -14.41 22.54
CA VAL A 25 17.87 -14.53 22.19
C VAL A 25 17.42 -13.38 21.31
N ASN A 26 17.97 -12.17 21.49
CA ASN A 26 17.52 -10.99 20.76
C ASN A 26 17.77 -11.05 19.23
N HIS A 27 18.71 -11.86 18.74
CA HIS A 27 18.95 -11.99 17.30
C HIS A 27 17.74 -12.54 16.52
N TYR A 28 16.88 -13.34 17.17
CA TYR A 28 15.64 -13.85 16.56
C TYR A 28 14.62 -12.74 16.23
N LEU A 29 14.71 -11.56 16.86
CA LEU A 29 13.82 -10.44 16.54
C LEU A 29 14.05 -9.87 15.13
N ILE A 30 15.27 -10.00 14.62
CA ILE A 30 15.65 -9.41 13.33
C ILE A 30 15.25 -10.34 12.18
N ASP A 31 15.41 -11.65 12.37
CA ASP A 31 15.18 -12.68 11.34
C ASP A 31 13.73 -12.66 10.80
N ASP A 32 12.75 -12.49 11.69
CA ASP A 32 11.34 -12.44 11.31
C ASP A 32 10.99 -11.13 10.56
N THR A 33 11.57 -10.01 10.99
CA THR A 33 11.36 -8.71 10.33
C THR A 33 11.92 -8.65 8.91
N SER A 34 13.05 -9.30 8.64
CA SER A 34 13.62 -9.31 7.28
C SER A 34 12.68 -9.96 6.26
N ASN A 35 11.99 -11.05 6.63
CA ASN A 35 11.11 -11.75 5.72
C ASN A 35 9.86 -10.94 5.34
N HIS A 36 9.36 -10.13 6.27
CA HIS A 36 8.23 -9.22 6.01
C HIS A 36 8.64 -8.05 5.11
N LEU A 37 9.77 -7.40 5.46
CA LEU A 37 10.27 -6.24 4.71
C LEU A 37 10.65 -6.59 3.26
N ILE A 38 11.16 -7.81 3.03
CA ILE A 38 11.47 -8.28 1.67
C ILE A 38 10.20 -8.38 0.82
N LYS A 39 9.07 -8.80 1.38
CA LYS A 39 7.80 -8.90 0.63
C LYS A 39 7.25 -7.53 0.24
N GLU A 40 7.42 -6.53 1.09
CA GLU A 40 7.01 -5.15 0.80
C GLU A 40 7.97 -4.43 -0.17
N ALA A 41 9.22 -4.86 -0.24
CA ALA A 41 10.24 -4.27 -1.10
C ALA A 41 10.25 -4.82 -2.54
N VAL A 42 9.43 -5.81 -2.85
CA VAL A 42 9.31 -6.39 -4.19
C VAL A 42 8.27 -5.64 -5.00
N ALA A 43 8.66 -5.15 -6.19
CA ALA A 43 7.75 -4.52 -7.12
C ALA A 43 6.69 -5.53 -7.60
N TRP A 44 5.43 -5.09 -7.66
CA TRP A 44 4.30 -5.93 -8.10
C TRP A 44 4.38 -6.28 -9.59
N ASP A 45 5.02 -5.44 -10.38
CA ASP A 45 5.44 -5.76 -11.74
C ASP A 45 6.83 -5.19 -12.03
N ASN A 46 7.55 -5.82 -12.95
CA ASN A 46 8.86 -5.36 -13.42
C ASN A 46 8.73 -4.27 -14.51
N GLU A 47 7.55 -4.12 -15.11
CA GLU A 47 7.26 -3.11 -16.12
C GLU A 47 6.22 -2.10 -15.61
N ASN A 48 6.39 -0.82 -15.97
CA ASN A 48 5.44 0.23 -15.61
C ASN A 48 4.32 0.31 -16.65
N HIS A 49 3.17 -0.26 -16.35
CA HIS A 49 2.04 -0.36 -17.28
C HIS A 49 1.08 0.84 -17.15
N ILE A 50 0.91 1.39 -15.95
CA ILE A 50 -0.01 2.49 -15.65
C ILE A 50 0.68 3.85 -15.86
N THR A 51 0.89 4.16 -17.13
CA THR A 51 1.39 5.47 -17.56
C THR A 51 0.24 6.49 -17.66
N PHE A 52 0.32 7.59 -16.89
CA PHE A 52 -0.63 8.72 -16.86
C PHE A 52 0.03 10.00 -17.37
N HIS A 53 -0.61 10.68 -18.33
CA HIS A 53 -0.14 11.96 -18.85
C HIS A 53 -0.90 13.10 -18.18
N VAL A 54 -0.17 13.96 -17.47
CA VAL A 54 -0.79 15.09 -16.79
C VAL A 54 -1.09 16.21 -17.79
N PRO A 55 -2.33 16.70 -17.85
CA PRO A 55 -2.71 17.75 -18.79
C PRO A 55 -2.37 19.14 -18.24
N PHE A 56 -1.10 19.54 -18.25
CA PHE A 56 -0.76 20.96 -18.09
C PHE A 56 -0.83 21.70 -19.44
N ASP A 57 -0.98 23.02 -19.38
CA ASP A 57 -1.18 23.86 -20.55
C ASP A 57 0.03 23.83 -21.51
N ASP A 58 1.26 23.83 -20.97
CA ASP A 58 2.49 23.93 -21.76
C ASP A 58 3.31 22.63 -21.82
N ILE A 59 3.13 21.70 -20.87
CA ILE A 59 3.94 20.49 -20.73
C ILE A 59 3.04 19.29 -20.44
N LYS A 60 3.35 18.12 -21.01
CA LYS A 60 2.64 16.86 -20.72
C LYS A 60 3.58 15.88 -20.03
N PRO A 61 3.86 16.05 -18.73
CA PRO A 61 4.72 15.12 -18.01
C PRO A 61 4.00 13.78 -17.87
N THR A 62 4.80 12.72 -17.92
CA THR A 62 4.36 11.35 -17.79
C THR A 62 4.65 10.87 -16.37
N ILE A 63 3.62 10.38 -15.69
CA ILE A 63 3.72 9.78 -14.36
C ILE A 63 3.41 8.29 -14.48
N HIS A 64 4.24 7.44 -13.85
CA HIS A 64 3.95 6.01 -13.70
C HIS A 64 3.26 5.80 -12.36
N LEU A 65 2.04 5.27 -12.37
CA LEU A 65 1.24 5.09 -11.16
C LEU A 65 1.52 3.77 -10.45
N ASP A 66 2.12 2.79 -11.16
CA ASP A 66 2.44 1.45 -10.68
C ASP A 66 3.28 1.48 -9.39
N ILE A 67 4.24 2.40 -9.32
CA ILE A 67 5.17 2.54 -8.18
C ILE A 67 4.48 2.97 -6.88
N PHE A 68 3.29 3.59 -6.96
CA PHE A 68 2.56 4.07 -5.80
C PHE A 68 1.56 3.03 -5.28
N LEU A 69 1.18 2.05 -6.11
CA LEU A 69 0.14 1.07 -5.79
C LEU A 69 0.36 0.32 -4.47
N PRO A 70 1.56 -0.23 -4.17
CA PRO A 70 1.76 -0.96 -2.92
C PRO A 70 1.49 -0.10 -1.70
N ARG A 71 1.94 1.16 -1.73
CA ARG A 71 1.74 2.09 -0.62
C ARG A 71 0.30 2.59 -0.52
N ILE A 72 -0.37 2.83 -1.64
CA ILE A 72 -1.78 3.24 -1.66
C ILE A 72 -2.64 2.13 -1.06
N VAL A 73 -2.41 0.87 -1.45
CA VAL A 73 -3.14 -0.28 -0.90
C VAL A 73 -2.89 -0.46 0.58
N ASP A 74 -1.63 -0.39 1.02
CA ASP A 74 -1.28 -0.46 2.44
C ASP A 74 -1.97 0.64 3.27
N LEU A 75 -1.99 1.89 2.76
CA LEU A 75 -2.69 2.99 3.41
C LEU A 75 -4.21 2.78 3.43
N SER A 76 -4.80 2.21 2.37
CA SER A 76 -6.23 1.95 2.33
C SER A 76 -6.68 0.88 3.32
N LEU A 77 -5.85 -0.15 3.56
CA LEU A 77 -6.16 -1.24 4.48
C LEU A 77 -5.80 -0.91 5.94
N HIS A 78 -4.61 -0.36 6.18
CA HIS A 78 -4.01 -0.32 7.52
C HIS A 78 -3.88 1.08 8.13
N SER A 79 -4.27 2.15 7.43
CA SER A 79 -4.15 3.50 7.98
C SER A 79 -5.04 3.69 9.23
N SER A 80 -4.41 4.10 10.34
CA SER A 80 -5.13 4.48 11.56
C SER A 80 -5.82 5.84 11.46
N ASP A 81 -5.33 6.72 10.57
CA ASP A 81 -5.98 7.99 10.29
C ASP A 81 -7.09 7.79 9.26
N ARG A 82 -8.33 8.09 9.67
CA ARG A 82 -9.53 7.86 8.87
C ARG A 82 -9.53 8.66 7.57
N GLN A 83 -9.05 9.91 7.61
CA GLN A 83 -9.02 10.74 6.42
C GLN A 83 -8.05 10.18 5.38
N THR A 84 -6.85 9.82 5.81
CA THR A 84 -5.84 9.18 4.95
C THR A 84 -6.37 7.87 4.35
N LYS A 85 -7.06 7.04 5.15
CA LYS A 85 -7.64 5.77 4.70
C LYS A 85 -8.68 5.98 3.59
N ILE A 86 -9.61 6.92 3.78
CA ILE A 86 -10.66 7.24 2.80
C ILE A 86 -10.03 7.77 1.49
N THR A 87 -9.13 8.75 1.59
CA THR A 87 -8.46 9.32 0.40
C THR A 87 -7.65 8.25 -0.34
N ALA A 88 -7.06 7.30 0.38
CA ALA A 88 -6.37 6.17 -0.25
C ALA A 88 -7.34 5.23 -0.99
N CYS A 89 -8.51 4.88 -0.44
CA CYS A 89 -9.52 4.05 -1.15
C CYS A 89 -10.04 4.76 -2.40
N GLU A 90 -10.37 6.06 -2.31
CA GLU A 90 -10.84 6.86 -3.45
C GLU A 90 -9.80 6.94 -4.57
N LEU A 91 -8.52 7.14 -4.20
CA LEU A 91 -7.42 7.14 -5.16
C LEU A 91 -7.23 5.76 -5.79
N LEU A 92 -7.25 4.69 -4.98
CA LEU A 92 -7.12 3.31 -5.46
C LEU A 92 -8.21 2.98 -6.49
N GLN A 93 -9.45 3.33 -6.19
CA GLN A 93 -10.59 3.11 -7.08
C GLN A 93 -10.48 3.94 -8.37
N SER A 94 -10.02 5.20 -8.27
CA SER A 94 -9.76 6.03 -9.45
C SER A 94 -8.70 5.44 -10.37
N ILE A 95 -7.63 4.87 -9.79
CA ILE A 95 -6.57 4.17 -10.56
C ILE A 95 -7.13 2.90 -11.21
N MET A 96 -7.97 2.14 -10.51
CA MET A 96 -8.66 0.99 -11.08
C MET A 96 -9.54 1.34 -12.28
N LEU A 97 -10.38 2.36 -12.14
CA LEU A 97 -11.22 2.84 -13.24
C LEU A 97 -10.37 3.31 -14.43
N TYR A 98 -9.24 3.96 -14.15
CA TYR A 98 -8.27 4.36 -15.17
C TYR A 98 -7.67 3.14 -15.91
N MET A 99 -7.24 2.10 -15.18
CA MET A 99 -6.72 0.86 -15.78
C MET A 99 -7.75 0.18 -16.68
N ILE A 100 -8.99 0.04 -16.20
CA ILE A 100 -10.10 -0.55 -16.96
C ILE A 100 -10.37 0.26 -18.23
N GLY A 101 -10.46 1.59 -18.10
CA GLY A 101 -10.68 2.48 -19.24
C GLY A 101 -9.55 2.41 -20.27
N LYS A 102 -8.29 2.36 -19.82
CA LYS A 102 -7.12 2.23 -20.69
C LYS A 102 -7.07 0.86 -21.38
N SER A 103 -7.45 -0.21 -20.69
CA SER A 103 -7.57 -1.56 -21.26
C SER A 103 -8.65 -1.61 -22.35
N ALA A 104 -9.82 -1.04 -22.10
CA ALA A 104 -10.94 -1.01 -23.06
C ALA A 104 -10.62 -0.21 -24.35
N ASN A 105 -9.80 0.85 -24.25
CA ASN A 105 -9.43 1.68 -25.39
C ASN A 105 -8.33 1.05 -26.27
N ASN A 106 -7.57 0.09 -25.74
CA ASN A 106 -6.41 -0.50 -26.43
C ASN A 106 -6.80 -1.82 -27.11
N ARG A 107 -7.35 -1.75 -28.33
CA ARG A 107 -7.79 -2.93 -29.12
C ARG A 107 -6.65 -3.70 -29.80
N SER A 108 -5.41 -3.21 -29.75
CA SER A 108 -4.25 -3.90 -30.31
C SER A 108 -3.78 -4.99 -29.34
N SER A 109 -3.65 -6.20 -29.84
CA SER A 109 -3.37 -7.48 -29.16
C SER A 109 -1.99 -7.61 -28.47
N ALA A 110 -1.37 -6.49 -28.12
CA ALA A 110 -0.18 -6.39 -27.27
C ALA A 110 -0.45 -5.46 -26.06
N ALA A 111 -1.73 -5.25 -25.73
CA ALA A 111 -2.17 -4.41 -24.62
C ALA A 111 -1.50 -4.87 -23.33
N ALA A 112 -0.88 -3.93 -22.62
CA ALA A 112 -0.27 -4.12 -21.31
C ALA A 112 -1.18 -4.98 -20.42
N SER A 113 -0.79 -6.24 -20.24
CA SER A 113 -1.54 -7.18 -19.41
C SER A 113 -1.33 -6.74 -17.97
N TYR A 114 -2.35 -6.14 -17.35
CA TYR A 114 -2.32 -5.76 -15.94
C TYR A 114 -2.50 -6.98 -15.02
N ASP A 115 -2.34 -8.21 -15.52
CA ASP A 115 -2.66 -9.46 -14.82
C ASP A 115 -1.93 -9.57 -13.48
N LYS A 116 -0.64 -9.20 -13.44
CA LYS A 116 0.16 -9.23 -12.20
C LYS A 116 -0.30 -8.17 -11.20
N LEU A 117 -0.73 -7.00 -11.69
CA LEU A 117 -1.27 -5.95 -10.84
C LEU A 117 -2.63 -6.39 -10.27
N TYR A 118 -3.49 -7.00 -11.09
CA TYR A 118 -4.77 -7.52 -10.66
C TYR A 118 -4.66 -8.64 -9.62
N GLU A 119 -3.63 -9.48 -9.71
CA GLU A 119 -3.34 -10.52 -8.70
C GLU A 119 -3.17 -9.94 -7.29
N HIS A 120 -2.60 -8.74 -7.18
CA HIS A 120 -2.39 -8.05 -5.89
C HIS A 120 -3.57 -7.16 -5.51
N LEU A 121 -4.21 -6.52 -6.50
CA LEU A 121 -5.31 -5.58 -6.26
C LEU A 121 -6.61 -6.27 -5.87
N PHE A 122 -6.99 -7.38 -6.52
CA PHE A 122 -8.27 -8.03 -6.24
C PHE A 122 -8.42 -8.52 -4.80
N PRO A 123 -7.42 -9.18 -4.18
CA PRO A 123 -7.49 -9.51 -2.76
C PRO A 123 -7.69 -8.29 -1.87
N ALA A 124 -6.95 -7.20 -2.12
CA ALA A 124 -7.05 -5.98 -1.34
C ALA A 124 -8.45 -5.32 -1.45
N ILE A 125 -9.05 -5.32 -2.63
CA ILE A 125 -10.40 -4.77 -2.84
C ILE A 125 -11.44 -5.62 -2.11
N LEU A 126 -11.34 -6.95 -2.21
CA LEU A 126 -12.26 -7.85 -1.49
C LEU A 126 -12.18 -7.66 0.03
N GLU A 127 -10.98 -7.42 0.54
CA GLU A 127 -10.77 -7.09 1.96
C GLU A 127 -11.40 -5.73 2.31
N LEU A 128 -11.18 -4.69 1.50
CA LEU A 128 -11.79 -3.36 1.68
C LEU A 128 -13.32 -3.40 1.63
N SER A 129 -13.91 -4.21 0.74
CA SER A 129 -15.36 -4.38 0.64
C SER A 129 -15.99 -5.01 1.88
N CYS A 130 -15.19 -5.70 2.71
CA CYS A 130 -15.66 -6.31 3.96
C CYS A 130 -15.29 -5.47 5.19
N ASP A 131 -14.67 -4.30 5.00
CA ASP A 131 -14.21 -3.47 6.12
C ASP A 131 -15.40 -2.87 6.89
N SER A 132 -15.29 -2.89 8.22
CA SER A 132 -16.28 -2.39 9.17
C SER A 132 -16.46 -0.87 9.16
N ASP A 133 -15.55 -0.14 8.50
CA ASP A 133 -15.67 1.31 8.28
C ASP A 133 -16.76 1.59 7.23
N THR A 134 -17.94 1.97 7.69
CA THR A 134 -19.14 2.19 6.85
C THR A 134 -18.95 3.16 5.68
N VAL A 135 -17.98 4.09 5.73
CA VAL A 135 -17.70 5.02 4.62
C VAL A 135 -16.91 4.35 3.49
N ILE A 136 -16.10 3.35 3.81
CA ILE A 136 -15.29 2.60 2.84
C ILE A 136 -16.17 1.56 2.14
N GLU A 137 -17.13 0.97 2.84
CA GLU A 137 -18.11 0.02 2.31
C GLU A 137 -18.98 0.60 1.17
N PHE A 138 -19.36 1.89 1.23
CA PHE A 138 -20.21 2.52 0.20
C PHE A 138 -19.46 3.12 -0.99
N ASN A 139 -18.14 3.31 -0.87
CA ASN A 139 -17.37 4.06 -1.87
C ASN A 139 -16.52 3.19 -2.79
N CYS A 140 -16.20 1.91 -2.50
CA CYS A 140 -15.19 1.15 -3.24
C CYS A 140 -15.71 0.13 -4.31
#